data_AF-A0AAZ1XVW8-F1
#
_entry.id   AF-A0AAZ1XVW8-F1
#
_cell.length_a   1.000
_cell.length_b   1.000
_cell.length_c   1.000
_cell.angle_alpha   90.00
_cell.angle_beta   90.00
_cell.angle_gamma   90.00
#
_symmetry.space_group_name_H-M   'P 1'
#
loop_
_entity.id
_entity.type
_entity.pdbx_description
1 polymer ?
#
loop_
_entity_poly.entity_id
_entity_poly.type
_entity_poly.pdbx_seq_one_letter_code
_entity_poly.pdbx_strand_id
1 'polypeptide(L)'
;MRSLVNWRVFISFLVVFYQQNVVEVEMCGGLTKVKQADEVVQKICDAMKSLAEQKTGRNFEVFTAKSYKTQLVAGTNYFIKVYVGGGEYVHLRVYKKLPAYGGTLELTNLQHPKSQHDSIEYF
;
A
#
# COMPACT_ATOMS: atom_id res chain seq x y z
N MET A 1 -46.78 -29.66 9.31
CA MET A 1 -45.38 -29.22 9.45
C MET A 1 -44.98 -28.38 8.25
N ARG A 2 -45.04 -27.05 8.34
CA ARG A 2 -44.55 -26.15 7.29
C ARG A 2 -43.12 -25.74 7.67
N SER A 3 -42.14 -26.36 7.03
CA SER A 3 -40.73 -25.96 7.13
C SER A 3 -40.56 -24.62 6.44
N LEU A 4 -40.56 -23.54 7.22
CA LEU A 4 -40.16 -22.22 6.75
C LEU A 4 -38.64 -22.23 6.61
N VAL A 5 -38.14 -22.72 5.48
CA VAL A 5 -36.77 -22.42 5.05
C VAL A 5 -36.70 -20.90 4.93
N ASN A 6 -35.94 -20.29 5.85
CA ASN A 6 -35.92 -18.85 6.04
C ASN A 6 -35.18 -18.23 4.85
N TRP A 7 -35.94 -17.93 3.78
CA TRP A 7 -35.45 -17.44 2.49
C TRP A 7 -34.52 -16.23 2.60
N ARG A 8 -34.70 -15.42 3.65
CA ARG A 8 -33.82 -14.29 4.00
C ARG A 8 -32.40 -14.75 4.31
N VAL A 9 -32.24 -15.85 5.04
CA VAL A 9 -30.93 -16.43 5.37
C VAL A 9 -30.26 -16.99 4.11
N PHE A 10 -31.01 -17.68 3.25
CA PHE A 10 -30.49 -18.20 1.99
C PHE A 10 -30.00 -17.10 1.03
N ILE A 11 -30.74 -15.99 0.90
CA ILE A 11 -30.30 -14.84 0.10
C ILE A 11 -29.06 -14.19 0.70
N SER A 12 -29.01 -13.98 2.02
CA SER A 12 -27.84 -13.39 2.66
C SER A 12 -26.57 -14.23 2.44
N PHE A 13 -26.66 -15.56 2.53
CA PHE A 13 -25.53 -16.44 2.25
C PHE A 13 -25.07 -16.36 0.79
N LEU A 14 -25.99 -16.30 -0.18
CA LEU A 14 -25.68 -16.13 -1.60
C LEU A 14 -25.03 -14.77 -1.92
N VAL A 15 -25.51 -13.68 -1.31
CA VAL A 15 -24.92 -12.33 -1.49
C VAL A 15 -23.51 -12.26 -0.89
N VAL A 16 -23.31 -12.83 0.30
CA VAL A 16 -21.97 -12.89 0.94
C VAL A 16 -20.99 -13.71 0.10
N PHE A 17 -21.42 -14.84 -0.46
CA PHE A 17 -20.57 -15.68 -1.32
C PHE A 17 -20.22 -15.00 -2.65
N TYR A 18 -21.15 -14.23 -3.23
CA TYR A 18 -20.88 -13.49 -4.47
C TYR A 18 -19.91 -12.32 -4.24
N GLN A 19 -20.00 -11.63 -3.10
CA GLN A 19 -19.05 -10.57 -2.75
C GLN A 19 -17.61 -11.07 -2.57
N GLN A 20 -17.41 -12.33 -2.17
CA GLN A 20 -16.08 -12.92 -1.99
C GLN A 20 -15.35 -13.24 -3.31
N ASN A 21 -16.02 -13.16 -4.46
CA ASN A 21 -15.47 -13.53 -5.77
C ASN A 21 -15.24 -12.34 -6.73
N VAL A 22 -15.26 -11.10 -6.23
CA VAL A 22 -14.91 -9.93 -7.04
C VAL A 22 -13.39 -9.89 -7.24
N VAL A 23 -12.92 -10.26 -8.43
CA VAL A 23 -11.55 -10.02 -8.87
C VAL A 23 -11.39 -8.52 -9.08
N GLU A 24 -10.63 -7.83 -8.23
CA GLU A 24 -10.28 -6.42 -8.45
C GLU A 24 -9.44 -6.30 -9.72
N VAL A 25 -10.02 -5.72 -10.76
CA VAL A 25 -9.31 -5.41 -12.01
C VAL A 25 -8.43 -4.19 -11.76
N GLU A 26 -7.16 -4.40 -11.47
CA GLU A 26 -6.18 -3.32 -11.34
C GLU A 26 -5.89 -2.72 -12.74
N MET A 27 -6.44 -1.54 -13.01
CA MET A 27 -6.18 -0.79 -14.24
C MET A 27 -4.76 -0.20 -14.23
N CYS A 28 -4.05 -0.27 -15.35
CA CYS A 28 -2.75 0.38 -15.51
C CYS A 28 -2.87 1.89 -15.23
N GLY A 29 -1.97 2.42 -14.41
CA GLY A 29 -1.95 3.83 -14.00
C GLY A 29 -2.86 4.20 -12.82
N GLY A 30 -3.77 3.33 -12.39
CA GLY A 30 -4.61 3.59 -11.20
C GLY A 30 -3.91 3.24 -9.89
N LEU A 31 -4.18 4.00 -8.82
CA LEU A 31 -3.81 3.60 -7.47
C LEU A 31 -4.78 2.53 -6.94
N THR A 32 -4.25 1.49 -6.30
CA THR A 32 -5.05 0.49 -5.61
C THR A 32 -5.71 1.06 -4.36
N LYS A 33 -6.64 0.29 -3.76
CA LYS A 33 -7.06 0.52 -2.38
C LYS A 33 -5.87 0.44 -1.42
N VAL A 34 -6.01 1.08 -0.27
CA VAL A 34 -5.01 1.02 0.80
C VAL A 34 -4.91 -0.40 1.34
N LYS A 35 -3.68 -0.91 1.44
CA LYS A 35 -3.32 -2.20 2.02
C LYS A 35 -2.46 -1.96 3.26
N GLN A 36 -2.54 -2.83 4.27
CA GLN A 36 -1.62 -2.78 5.41
C GLN A 36 -0.23 -3.25 4.95
N ALA A 37 0.83 -2.61 5.46
CA ALA A 37 2.18 -2.99 5.09
C ALA A 37 2.52 -4.39 5.61
N ASP A 38 3.13 -5.19 4.75
CA ASP A 38 3.66 -6.51 5.06
C ASP A 38 5.20 -6.48 5.13
N GLU A 39 5.80 -7.64 5.37
CA GLU A 39 7.26 -7.77 5.45
C GLU A 39 7.98 -7.37 4.14
N VAL A 40 7.32 -7.54 2.98
CA VAL A 40 7.91 -7.18 1.68
C VAL A 40 7.98 -5.66 1.56
N VAL A 41 6.90 -4.97 1.92
CA VAL A 41 6.86 -3.50 1.91
C VAL A 41 7.81 -2.92 2.96
N GLN A 42 7.93 -3.54 4.13
CA GLN A 42 8.92 -3.12 5.12
C GLN A 42 10.35 -3.23 4.57
N LYS A 43 10.71 -4.34 3.90
CA LYS A 43 12.03 -4.50 3.26
C LYS A 43 12.30 -3.45 2.18
N ILE A 44 11.26 -3.05 1.43
CA ILE A 44 11.37 -1.94 0.47
C ILE A 44 11.71 -0.64 1.22
N CYS A 45 11.02 -0.34 2.33
CA CYS A 45 11.32 0.83 3.15
C CYS A 45 12.74 0.78 3.72
N ASP A 46 13.18 -0.36 4.27
CA ASP A 46 14.51 -0.52 4.84
C ASP A 46 15.60 -0.23 3.80
N ALA A 47 15.44 -0.73 2.58
CA ALA A 47 16.35 -0.47 1.47
C ALA A 47 16.39 1.02 1.06
N MET A 48 15.28 1.75 1.22
CA MET A 48 15.18 3.15 0.83
C MET A 48 15.48 4.13 1.98
N LYS A 49 15.64 3.66 3.22
CA LYS A 49 15.77 4.50 4.42
C LYS A 49 16.90 5.52 4.28
N SER A 50 18.11 5.10 3.92
CA SER A 50 19.26 6.00 3.80
C SER A 50 19.04 7.09 2.74
N LEU A 51 18.35 6.76 1.63
CA LEU A 51 18.00 7.75 0.60
C LEU A 51 16.91 8.72 1.08
N ALA A 52 15.94 8.23 1.86
CA ALA A 52 14.93 9.06 2.47
C ALA A 52 15.57 10.06 3.46
N GLU A 53 16.43 9.59 4.35
CA GLU A 53 17.16 10.41 5.33
C GLU A 53 18.03 11.47 4.65
N GLN A 54 18.73 11.10 3.58
CA GLN A 54 19.51 12.04 2.77
C GLN A 54 18.64 13.13 2.15
N LYS A 55 17.51 12.76 1.54
CA LYS A 55 16.60 13.72 0.90
C LYS A 55 15.89 14.63 1.91
N THR A 56 15.64 14.16 3.13
CA THR A 56 15.02 14.98 4.19
C THR A 56 16.04 15.74 5.04
N GLY A 57 17.34 15.45 4.91
CA GLY A 57 18.38 16.03 5.76
C GLY A 57 18.24 15.64 7.24
N ARG A 58 17.59 14.51 7.53
CA ARG A 58 17.24 14.07 8.88
C ARG A 58 17.41 12.56 8.99
N ASN A 59 17.98 12.10 10.11
CA ASN A 59 18.01 10.69 10.46
C ASN A 59 16.70 10.28 11.16
N PHE A 60 16.18 9.11 10.80
CA PHE A 60 14.96 8.55 11.35
C PHE A 60 15.31 7.38 12.28
N GLU A 61 15.09 7.56 13.58
CA GLU A 61 15.33 6.49 14.57
C GLU A 61 14.38 5.31 14.36
N VAL A 62 13.12 5.62 14.02
CA VAL A 62 12.08 4.64 13.66
C VAL A 62 11.80 4.75 12.17
N PHE A 63 11.58 3.63 11.49
CA PHE A 63 11.24 3.62 10.06
C PHE A 63 10.32 2.44 9.73
N THR A 64 9.08 2.50 10.22
CA THR A 64 8.14 1.38 10.14
C THR A 64 7.04 1.65 9.12
N ALA A 65 6.99 0.86 8.05
CA ALA A 65 5.90 0.88 7.10
C ALA A 65 4.58 0.53 7.80
N LYS A 66 3.54 1.33 7.56
CA LYS A 66 2.21 1.10 8.15
C LYS A 66 1.20 0.66 7.10
N SER A 67 1.12 1.38 5.99
CA SER A 67 0.17 1.09 4.93
C SER A 67 0.72 1.52 3.58
N TYR A 68 0.20 0.96 2.50
CA TYR A 68 0.64 1.31 1.16
C TYR A 68 -0.51 1.24 0.14
N LYS A 69 -0.29 1.89 -1.00
CA LYS A 69 -1.02 1.67 -2.26
C LYS A 69 0.00 1.29 -3.33
N THR A 70 -0.43 0.55 -4.34
CA THR A 70 0.38 0.29 -5.54
C THR A 70 -0.23 0.96 -6.76
N GLN A 71 0.59 1.17 -7.78
CA GLN A 71 0.15 1.57 -9.11
C GLN A 71 0.91 0.74 -10.13
N LEU A 72 0.17 -0.01 -10.94
CA LEU A 72 0.73 -0.81 -12.03
C LEU A 72 1.10 0.11 -13.20
N VAL A 73 2.34 -0.01 -13.68
CA VAL A 73 2.89 0.72 -14.84
C VAL A 73 3.77 -0.25 -15.64
N ALA A 74 4.78 0.22 -16.38
CA ALA A 74 5.87 -0.63 -16.92
C ALA A 74 6.83 -1.13 -15.80
N GLY A 75 6.24 -1.61 -14.71
CA GLY A 75 6.84 -1.83 -13.39
C GLY A 75 5.77 -1.60 -12.32
N THR A 76 6.18 -1.29 -11.09
CA THR A 76 5.22 -1.02 -10.00
C THR A 76 5.70 0.16 -9.17
N ASN A 77 4.85 1.18 -9.03
CA ASN A 77 5.06 2.21 -8.01
C ASN A 77 4.42 1.75 -6.70
N TYR A 78 5.17 1.87 -5.61
CA TYR A 78 4.70 1.70 -4.23
C TYR A 78 4.61 3.08 -3.59
N PHE A 79 3.43 3.41 -3.08
CA PHE A 79 3.18 4.62 -2.29
C PHE A 79 3.01 4.18 -0.84
N ILE A 80 4.03 4.40 -0.02
CA ILE A 80 4.14 3.78 1.31
C ILE A 80 4.12 4.85 2.39
N LYS A 81 3.18 4.73 3.33
CA LYS A 81 3.16 5.52 4.57
C LYS A 81 4.07 4.85 5.61
N VAL A 82 5.09 5.57 6.04
CA VAL A 82 6.12 5.11 6.99
C VAL A 82 6.05 5.97 8.24
N TYR A 83 5.94 5.34 9.40
CA TYR A 83 6.04 5.99 10.70
C TYR A 83 7.50 6.23 11.05
N VAL A 84 7.82 7.46 11.45
CA VAL A 84 9.21 7.89 11.74
C VAL A 84 9.46 8.35 13.18
N GLY A 85 8.52 8.07 14.09
CA GLY A 85 8.60 8.46 15.50
C GLY A 85 7.86 9.76 15.81
N GLY A 86 7.54 9.99 17.09
CA GLY A 86 6.95 11.27 17.56
C GLY A 86 5.59 11.64 16.96
N GLY A 87 4.85 10.67 16.39
CA GLY A 87 3.58 10.92 15.71
C GLY A 87 3.72 11.39 14.25
N GLU A 88 4.96 11.45 13.75
CA GLU A 88 5.29 11.90 12.41
C GLU A 88 5.45 10.74 11.43
N TYR A 89 5.18 11.03 10.17
CA TYR A 89 5.21 10.08 9.06
C TYR A 89 5.94 10.68 7.85
N VAL A 90 6.41 9.78 7.00
CA VAL A 90 6.90 10.06 5.65
C VAL A 90 6.04 9.26 4.67
N HIS A 91 5.68 9.85 3.53
CA HIS A 91 5.15 9.08 2.40
C HIS A 91 6.26 8.88 1.36
N LEU A 92 6.58 7.64 1.04
CA LEU A 92 7.56 7.30 0.00
C LEU A 92 6.85 6.92 -1.29
N ARG A 93 7.42 7.32 -2.42
CA ARG A 93 7.13 6.74 -3.72
C ARG A 93 8.36 5.96 -4.19
N VAL A 94 8.23 4.65 -4.25
CA VAL A 94 9.29 3.74 -4.65
C VAL A 94 8.90 3.03 -5.93
N TYR A 95 9.73 3.14 -6.97
CA TYR A 95 9.54 2.43 -8.21
C TYR A 95 10.30 1.10 -8.18
N LYS A 96 9.59 0.01 -8.47
CA LYS A 96 10.16 -1.32 -8.69
C LYS A 96 10.12 -1.62 -10.19
N LYS A 97 11.30 -1.80 -10.79
CA LYS A 97 11.43 -2.20 -12.20
C LYS A 97 10.89 -3.62 -12.41
N LEU A 98 10.48 -3.94 -13.64
CA LEU A 98 10.13 -5.32 -14.00
C LEU A 98 11.37 -6.24 -13.86
N PRO A 99 11.17 -7.56 -13.63
CA PRO A 99 12.28 -8.52 -13.55
C PRO A 99 13.20 -8.52 -14.77
N ALA A 100 12.64 -8.34 -15.98
CA ALA A 100 13.40 -8.22 -17.23
C ALA A 100 14.38 -7.03 -17.24
N TYR A 101 14.18 -6.05 -16.36
CA TYR A 101 15.05 -4.88 -16.17
C TYR A 101 15.75 -4.89 -14.80
N GLY A 102 16.00 -6.09 -14.25
CA GLY A 102 16.78 -6.30 -13.02
C GLY A 102 15.99 -6.17 -11.71
N GLY A 103 14.71 -5.78 -11.75
CA GLY A 103 13.86 -5.75 -10.55
C GLY A 103 14.30 -4.74 -9.47
N THR A 104 15.15 -3.77 -9.82
CA THR A 104 15.73 -2.83 -8.85
C THR A 104 14.69 -1.87 -8.28
N LEU A 105 14.94 -1.40 -7.05
CA LEU A 105 14.14 -0.39 -6.37
C LEU A 105 14.76 1.00 -6.52
N GLU A 106 13.93 2.01 -6.64
CA GLU A 106 14.33 3.41 -6.76
C GLU A 106 13.38 4.30 -5.98
N LEU A 107 13.89 5.12 -5.05
CA LEU A 107 13.11 6.15 -4.35
C LEU A 107 12.90 7.35 -5.28
N THR A 108 11.79 7.37 -5.99
CA THR A 108 11.50 8.37 -7.02
C THR A 108 11.00 9.68 -6.41
N ASN A 109 10.19 9.63 -5.35
CA ASN A 109 9.72 10.82 -4.65
C ASN A 109 9.46 10.55 -3.16
N LEU A 110 9.34 11.60 -2.34
CA LEU A 110 8.88 11.49 -0.96
C LEU A 110 8.17 12.77 -0.50
N GLN A 111 7.28 12.62 0.48
CA GLN A 111 6.66 13.74 1.20
C GLN A 111 6.97 13.63 2.69
N HIS A 112 7.44 14.74 3.26
CA HIS A 112 7.71 14.92 4.67
C HIS A 112 7.57 16.41 5.02
N PRO A 113 6.98 16.78 6.17
CA PRO A 113 6.36 15.91 7.17
C PRO A 113 4.94 15.46 6.77
N LYS A 114 4.51 14.30 7.26
CA LYS A 114 3.14 13.78 7.18
C LYS A 114 2.67 13.30 8.56
N SER A 115 1.38 13.04 8.68
CA SER A 115 0.71 12.56 9.90
C SER A 115 0.02 11.22 9.68
N GLN A 116 -0.46 10.61 10.76
CA GLN A 116 -1.22 9.36 10.71
C GLN A 116 -2.50 9.49 9.86
N HIS A 117 -3.14 10.67 9.86
CA HIS A 117 -4.42 10.90 9.22
C HIS A 117 -4.34 11.29 7.74
N ASP A 118 -3.16 11.63 7.25
CA ASP A 118 -2.96 11.97 5.83
C ASP A 118 -3.22 10.75 4.93
N SER A 119 -4.07 10.87 3.91
CA SER A 119 -4.28 9.78 2.96
C SER A 119 -3.08 9.60 2.03
N ILE A 120 -2.91 8.37 1.53
CA ILE A 120 -1.92 8.06 0.50
C ILE A 120 -2.53 8.45 -0.85
N GLU A 121 -2.07 9.55 -1.43
CA GLU A 121 -2.43 10.00 -2.77
C GLU A 121 -1.25 9.90 -3.74
N TYR A 122 -1.50 10.18 -5.02
CA TYR A 122 -0.45 10.28 -6.02
C TYR A 122 0.38 11.55 -5.82
N PHE A 123 1.71 11.44 -5.91
CA PHE A 123 2.68 12.55 -5.85
C PHE A 123 4.00 12.18 -6.53
#